data_AF-A0A1A9Z1G2-F1
#
_entry.id   AF-A0A1A9Z1G2-F1
#
_cell.length_a   1.000
_cell.length_b   1.000
_cell.length_c   1.000
_cell.angle_alpha   90.00
_cell.angle_beta   90.00
_cell.angle_gamma   90.00
#
_symmetry.space_group_name_H-M   'P 1'
#
loop_
_entity.id
_entity.type
_entity.pdbx_description
1 polymer ?
#
loop_
_entity_poly.entity_id
_entity_poly.type
_entity_poly.pdbx_seq_one_letter_code
_entity_poly.pdbx_strand_id
1 'polypeptide(L)'
;MAQKFSLRYTLIEGQGNFGSVDGDAAAAMRYTEIKLSKISHEILMDLEKDTVDYISNYDDTEYMPEIMPTKIPNLLLNGSSGIAVGMATNIPPHNIEEVVNACLAYLENKHISVLDLMQHLPGPDFPTHGIIYGSEGILNAYTSGRGKIYIRAATKIVADNRTGKESIIIYEIPYQVNKIRLIEKIADLVKEKRIEGINALRDESDREGMRIVIEIKRDTVGEIVLNNLYSLTPLQVSFGINMVALHHEYKNLTKKSHYLKQILKYPNKLVDEIRKELISLKEEYKDSRRTKIIQEPLNINIEDLINKKDVVVTLSHQGYVKYQPLKDYEAQRRGGKVAEEYIG
;
A
#
# COMPACT_ATOMS: atom_id res chain seq x y z
N MET A 1 15.04 8.75 3.66
CA MET A 1 15.37 7.59 4.53
C MET A 1 14.88 7.72 5.97
N ALA A 2 14.70 8.93 6.52
CA ALA A 2 14.17 9.15 7.88
C ALA A 2 12.62 9.20 7.97
N GLN A 3 11.94 9.31 6.83
CA GLN A 3 10.47 9.41 6.76
C GLN A 3 9.81 8.03 6.93
N LYS A 4 9.06 7.86 8.03
CA LYS A 4 8.35 6.60 8.38
C LYS A 4 7.21 6.23 7.42
N PHE A 5 6.68 7.21 6.68
CA PHE A 5 5.64 6.97 5.67
C PHE A 5 6.22 6.60 4.30
N SER A 6 7.54 6.75 4.10
CA SER A 6 8.22 6.45 2.84
C SER A 6 8.91 5.07 2.89
N LEU A 7 9.60 4.75 3.98
CA LEU A 7 10.26 3.44 4.15
C LEU A 7 9.55 2.62 5.22
N ARG A 8 9.44 1.31 4.99
CA ARG A 8 8.86 0.38 5.96
C ARG A 8 9.73 0.22 7.21
N TYR A 9 11.05 0.18 7.01
CA TYR A 9 12.08 0.19 8.05
C TYR A 9 13.07 1.33 7.73
N THR A 10 12.94 2.45 8.44
CA THR A 10 13.78 3.63 8.23
C THR A 10 15.24 3.34 8.58
N LEU A 11 16.16 3.65 7.66
CA LEU A 11 17.61 3.44 7.87
C LEU A 11 18.28 4.62 8.60
N ILE A 12 17.58 5.73 8.77
CA ILE A 12 18.10 6.92 9.43
C ILE A 12 17.09 7.36 10.49
N GLU A 13 17.57 7.64 11.69
CA GLU A 13 16.82 8.35 12.71
C GLU A 13 17.11 9.83 12.57
N GLY A 14 16.06 10.63 12.43
CA GLY A 14 16.16 12.08 12.26
C GLY A 14 15.46 12.84 13.38
N GLN A 15 16.07 13.94 13.81
CA GLN A 15 15.47 14.94 14.69
C GLN A 15 15.29 16.26 13.92
N GLY A 16 14.08 16.81 13.95
CA GLY A 16 13.68 17.97 13.16
C GLY A 16 12.54 17.66 12.19
N ASN A 17 12.21 18.62 11.31
CA ASN A 17 11.16 18.44 10.31
C ASN A 17 11.70 17.74 9.05
N PHE A 18 11.30 16.48 8.85
CA PHE A 18 11.64 15.67 7.67
C PHE A 18 10.51 15.63 6.62
N GLY A 19 9.57 16.57 6.67
CA GLY A 19 8.39 16.59 5.81
C GLY A 19 7.26 15.69 6.33
N SER A 20 6.13 15.76 5.65
CA SER A 20 4.87 15.13 6.07
C SER A 20 4.19 14.39 4.91
N VAL A 21 3.18 13.59 5.23
CA VAL A 21 2.30 12.94 4.23
C VAL A 21 1.47 13.98 3.44
N ASP A 22 1.39 15.20 3.96
CA ASP A 22 0.68 16.32 3.37
C ASP A 22 1.46 16.91 2.18
N GLY A 23 2.74 16.56 2.05
CA GLY A 23 3.63 17.00 0.97
C GLY A 23 4.53 18.15 1.34
N ASP A 24 4.58 18.52 2.62
CA ASP A 24 5.51 19.54 3.11
C ASP A 24 6.95 19.10 2.91
N ALA A 25 7.78 20.01 2.43
CA ALA A 25 9.21 19.79 2.32
C ALA A 25 9.87 19.66 3.71
N ALA A 26 10.98 18.94 3.76
CA ALA A 26 11.83 18.93 4.95
C ALA A 26 12.39 20.33 5.24
N ALA A 27 12.71 20.59 6.51
CA ALA A 27 13.43 21.79 6.88
C ALA A 27 14.83 21.82 6.26
N ALA A 28 15.41 23.02 6.16
CA ALA A 28 16.77 23.19 5.69
C ALA A 28 17.78 22.39 6.56
N MET A 29 18.83 21.86 5.93
CA MET A 29 19.81 20.95 6.55
C MET A 29 20.42 21.45 7.87
N ARG A 30 20.51 22.78 8.06
CA ARG A 30 21.01 23.41 9.30
C ARG A 30 20.11 23.24 10.53
N TYR A 31 18.88 22.75 10.35
CA TYR A 31 17.88 22.55 11.41
C TYR A 31 17.52 21.08 11.62
N THR A 32 18.19 20.17 10.93
CA THR A 32 17.91 18.73 10.98
C THR A 32 19.16 18.00 11.42
N GLU A 33 18.99 17.11 12.39
CA GLU A 33 20.06 16.23 12.87
C GLU A 33 19.71 14.79 12.52
N ILE A 34 20.72 13.98 12.21
CA ILE A 34 20.53 12.58 11.85
C ILE A 34 21.56 11.68 12.53
N LYS A 35 21.16 10.43 12.74
CA LYS A 35 22.05 9.32 13.07
C LYS A 35 21.56 8.04 12.37
N LEU A 36 22.43 7.03 12.31
CA LEU A 36 22.03 5.71 11.83
C LEU A 36 20.94 5.13 12.74
N SER A 37 19.94 4.52 12.12
CA SER A 37 18.96 3.73 12.85
C SER A 37 19.59 2.44 13.37
N LYS A 38 18.98 1.83 14.39
CA LYS A 38 19.44 0.55 14.92
C LYS A 38 19.57 -0.55 13.86
N ILE A 39 18.63 -0.64 12.91
CA ILE A 39 18.64 -1.67 11.85
C ILE A 39 19.74 -1.42 10.80
N SER A 40 20.22 -0.19 10.66
CA SER A 40 21.29 0.13 9.70
C SER A 40 22.64 -0.41 10.12
N HIS A 41 22.85 -0.66 11.41
CA HIS A 41 24.07 -1.32 11.87
C HIS A 41 24.18 -2.74 11.31
N GLU A 42 23.06 -3.45 11.09
CA GLU A 42 23.03 -4.78 10.46
C GLU A 42 23.42 -4.77 8.97
N ILE A 43 23.34 -3.61 8.32
CA ILE A 43 23.79 -3.44 6.92
C ILE A 43 25.32 -3.29 6.87
N LEU A 44 25.90 -2.63 7.88
CA LEU A 44 27.31 -2.26 7.93
C LEU A 44 28.17 -3.23 8.76
N MET A 45 27.55 -4.24 9.36
CA MET A 45 28.20 -5.13 10.31
C MET A 45 29.33 -5.92 9.64
N ASP A 46 30.46 -6.06 10.34
CA ASP A 46 31.62 -6.83 9.91
C ASP A 46 32.37 -6.26 8.69
N LEU A 47 32.05 -5.03 8.25
CA LEU A 47 32.71 -4.36 7.13
C LEU A 47 34.23 -4.21 7.33
N GLU A 48 34.67 -4.04 8.57
CA GLU A 48 36.09 -3.94 8.96
C GLU A 48 36.88 -5.25 8.87
N LYS A 49 36.21 -6.37 8.56
CA LYS A 49 36.80 -7.72 8.53
C LYS A 49 37.13 -8.20 7.11
N ASP A 50 37.36 -7.28 6.18
CA ASP A 50 37.65 -7.56 4.77
C ASP A 50 36.59 -8.48 4.12
N THR A 51 35.31 -8.23 4.44
CA THR A 51 34.19 -9.07 3.98
C THR A 51 33.71 -8.75 2.57
N VAL A 52 34.13 -7.61 2.02
CA VAL A 52 33.71 -7.10 0.71
C VAL A 52 34.89 -6.51 -0.03
N ASP A 53 34.81 -6.50 -1.36
CA ASP A 53 35.78 -5.80 -2.19
C ASP A 53 35.55 -4.28 -2.13
N TYR A 54 36.65 -3.55 -2.27
CA TYR A 54 36.68 -2.09 -2.28
C TYR A 54 37.09 -1.58 -3.66
N ILE A 55 36.44 -0.51 -4.10
CA ILE A 55 36.72 0.21 -5.34
C ILE A 55 37.13 1.65 -5.03
N SER A 56 37.93 2.25 -5.90
CA SER A 56 38.26 3.67 -5.79
C SER A 56 37.01 4.54 -5.89
N ASN A 57 37.02 5.68 -5.20
CA ASN A 57 36.05 6.75 -5.40
C ASN A 57 36.30 7.51 -6.73
N TYR A 58 35.48 8.52 -7.01
CA TYR A 58 35.45 9.21 -8.31
C TYR A 58 36.75 9.96 -8.67
N ASP A 59 37.59 10.28 -7.69
CA ASP A 59 38.87 11.01 -7.86
C ASP A 59 40.09 10.19 -7.39
N ASP A 60 39.91 8.88 -7.18
CA ASP A 60 40.95 7.94 -6.74
C ASP A 60 41.67 8.32 -5.43
N THR A 61 41.03 9.14 -4.56
CA THR A 61 41.60 9.55 -3.27
C THR A 61 41.17 8.67 -2.10
N GLU A 62 40.00 8.03 -2.19
CA GLU A 62 39.45 7.16 -1.16
C GLU A 62 38.95 5.84 -1.75
N TYR A 63 38.73 4.86 -0.88
CA TYR A 63 38.14 3.57 -1.25
C TYR A 63 36.73 3.44 -0.66
N MET A 64 35.80 2.90 -1.43
CA MET A 64 34.43 2.60 -1.01
C MET A 64 34.13 1.11 -1.22
N PRO A 65 33.30 0.51 -0.35
CA PRO A 65 32.88 -0.87 -0.55
C PRO A 65 31.99 -0.98 -1.79
N GLU A 66 32.24 -1.99 -2.63
CA GLU A 66 31.41 -2.25 -3.82
C GLU A 66 29.99 -2.69 -3.44
N ILE A 67 29.87 -3.48 -2.37
CA ILE A 67 28.63 -3.94 -1.76
C ILE A 67 28.71 -3.83 -0.25
N MET A 68 27.55 -3.83 0.42
CA MET A 68 27.51 -3.88 1.89
C MET A 68 27.35 -5.33 2.38
N PRO A 69 28.03 -5.75 3.46
CA PRO A 69 27.89 -7.08 4.07
C PRO A 69 26.58 -7.22 4.87
N THR A 70 25.45 -6.93 4.23
CA THR A 70 24.15 -6.83 4.90
C THR A 70 23.68 -8.19 5.43
N LYS A 71 23.27 -8.23 6.70
CA LYS A 71 22.60 -9.40 7.29
C LYS A 71 21.10 -9.41 7.03
N ILE A 72 20.54 -8.26 6.66
CA ILE A 72 19.11 -8.11 6.37
C ILE A 72 18.82 -8.13 4.86
N PRO A 73 17.73 -8.79 4.42
CA PRO A 73 17.30 -8.79 3.02
C PRO A 73 16.60 -7.46 2.64
N ASN A 74 17.33 -6.33 2.75
CA ASN A 74 16.79 -4.97 2.67
C ASN A 74 16.00 -4.68 1.37
N LEU A 75 16.38 -5.31 0.25
CA LEU A 75 15.66 -5.17 -1.03
C LEU A 75 14.18 -5.58 -0.91
N LEU A 76 13.88 -6.64 -0.16
CA LEU A 76 12.50 -7.08 0.08
C LEU A 76 11.84 -6.27 1.20
N LEU A 77 12.59 -5.96 2.26
CA LEU A 77 12.06 -5.24 3.43
C LEU A 77 11.57 -3.83 3.06
N ASN A 78 12.40 -3.07 2.35
CA ASN A 78 12.11 -1.68 2.01
C ASN A 78 11.66 -1.49 0.55
N GLY A 79 11.85 -2.50 -0.30
CA GLY A 79 11.54 -2.37 -1.71
C GLY A 79 12.53 -1.48 -2.45
N SER A 80 12.24 -1.23 -3.72
CA SER A 80 12.98 -0.31 -4.57
C SER A 80 12.11 0.14 -5.73
N SER A 81 12.26 1.39 -6.15
CA SER A 81 11.58 1.94 -7.32
C SER A 81 12.58 2.74 -8.14
N GLY A 82 12.64 2.49 -9.45
CA GLY A 82 13.59 3.18 -10.32
C GLY A 82 13.31 2.96 -11.80
N ILE A 83 13.75 3.92 -12.61
CA ILE A 83 13.68 3.85 -14.08
C ILE A 83 15.11 3.99 -14.59
N ALA A 84 15.55 3.04 -15.41
CA ALA A 84 16.82 3.04 -16.10
C ALA A 84 16.57 3.08 -17.62
N VAL A 85 17.63 3.10 -18.42
CA VAL A 85 17.52 3.09 -19.89
C VAL A 85 16.94 1.75 -20.34
N GLY A 86 15.68 1.75 -20.79
CA GLY A 86 14.97 0.58 -21.29
C GLY A 86 14.43 -0.39 -20.21
N MET A 87 14.56 -0.06 -18.92
CA MET A 87 14.11 -0.91 -17.82
C MET A 87 13.46 -0.09 -16.71
N ALA A 88 12.55 -0.69 -15.96
CA ALA A 88 11.98 -0.11 -14.75
C ALA A 88 11.90 -1.18 -13.66
N THR A 89 11.99 -0.78 -12.41
CA THR A 89 11.81 -1.64 -11.25
C THR A 89 10.85 -0.98 -10.28
N ASN A 90 9.98 -1.79 -9.67
CA ASN A 90 9.05 -1.36 -8.64
C ASN A 90 8.72 -2.56 -7.73
N ILE A 91 9.49 -2.68 -6.66
CA ILE A 91 9.45 -3.76 -5.68
C ILE A 91 8.79 -3.19 -4.42
N PRO A 92 7.67 -3.77 -3.96
CA PRO A 92 7.01 -3.28 -2.76
C PRO A 92 7.74 -3.76 -1.47
N PRO A 93 7.58 -3.03 -0.35
CA PRO A 93 8.12 -3.44 0.94
C PRO A 93 7.39 -4.65 1.53
N HIS A 94 8.06 -5.36 2.45
CA HIS A 94 7.55 -6.55 3.13
C HIS A 94 7.88 -6.51 4.62
N ASN A 95 7.17 -7.32 5.40
CA ASN A 95 7.41 -7.45 6.83
C ASN A 95 8.66 -8.32 7.12
N ILE A 96 9.50 -7.88 8.05
CA ILE A 96 10.77 -8.55 8.38
C ILE A 96 10.59 -9.94 8.97
N GLU A 97 9.60 -10.15 9.85
CA GLU A 97 9.33 -11.47 10.42
C GLU A 97 8.92 -12.46 9.33
N GLU A 98 8.05 -12.04 8.42
CA GLU A 98 7.58 -12.87 7.31
C GLU A 98 8.70 -13.20 6.31
N VAL A 99 9.53 -12.22 5.95
CA VAL A 99 10.67 -12.44 5.05
C VAL A 99 11.66 -13.40 5.70
N VAL A 100 11.97 -13.24 6.99
CA VAL A 100 12.86 -14.17 7.70
C VAL A 100 12.25 -15.57 7.76
N ASN A 101 10.96 -15.70 8.08
CA ASN A 101 10.29 -17.01 8.09
C ASN A 101 10.36 -17.69 6.71
N ALA A 102 10.18 -16.94 5.62
CA ALA A 102 10.31 -17.47 4.27
C ALA A 102 11.75 -17.90 3.95
N CYS A 103 12.76 -17.14 4.38
CA CYS A 103 14.17 -17.55 4.26
C CYS A 103 14.43 -18.85 5.04
N LEU A 104 13.94 -18.97 6.27
CA LEU A 104 14.09 -20.18 7.09
C LEU A 104 13.43 -21.39 6.43
N ALA A 105 12.21 -21.24 5.92
CA ALA A 105 11.50 -22.30 5.19
C ALA A 105 12.27 -22.75 3.93
N TYR A 106 12.87 -21.81 3.19
CA TYR A 106 13.71 -22.12 2.04
C TYR A 106 15.02 -22.83 2.42
N LEU A 107 15.62 -22.49 3.56
CA LEU A 107 16.81 -23.18 4.08
C LEU A 107 16.52 -24.63 4.49
N GLU A 108 15.30 -24.91 4.96
CA GLU A 108 14.84 -26.26 5.30
C GLU A 108 14.49 -27.08 4.06
N ASN A 109 13.81 -26.47 3.08
CA ASN A 109 13.44 -27.11 1.84
C ASN A 109 13.77 -26.21 0.63
N LYS A 110 14.89 -26.52 -0.06
CA LYS A 110 15.32 -25.81 -1.27
C LYS A 110 14.39 -25.97 -2.47
N HIS A 111 13.44 -26.91 -2.41
CA HIS A 111 12.44 -27.16 -3.44
C HIS A 111 11.04 -26.70 -3.04
N ILE A 112 10.93 -25.89 -1.97
CA ILE A 112 9.65 -25.29 -1.54
C ILE A 112 9.00 -24.52 -2.70
N SER A 113 7.70 -24.74 -2.89
CA SER A 113 6.97 -24.06 -3.96
C SER A 113 6.71 -22.60 -3.61
N VAL A 114 6.42 -21.76 -4.62
CA VAL A 114 6.04 -20.36 -4.38
C VAL A 114 4.78 -20.27 -3.52
N LEU A 115 3.81 -21.17 -3.74
CA LEU A 115 2.58 -21.24 -2.95
C LEU A 115 2.84 -21.55 -1.48
N ASP A 116 3.78 -22.45 -1.20
CA ASP A 116 4.16 -22.79 0.17
C ASP A 116 4.97 -21.65 0.82
N LEU A 117 5.87 -20.99 0.07
CA LEU A 117 6.56 -19.78 0.55
C LEU A 117 5.59 -18.66 0.91
N MET A 118 4.48 -18.52 0.17
CA MET A 118 3.44 -17.52 0.47
C MET A 118 2.70 -17.78 1.79
N GLN A 119 2.77 -18.99 2.34
CA GLN A 119 2.25 -19.24 3.70
C GLN A 119 3.10 -18.51 4.75
N HIS A 120 4.39 -18.29 4.47
CA HIS A 120 5.32 -17.56 5.33
C HIS A 120 5.43 -16.08 4.96
N LEU A 121 5.24 -15.73 3.68
CA LEU A 121 5.24 -14.37 3.14
C LEU A 121 3.93 -14.11 2.36
N PRO A 122 2.82 -13.76 3.05
CA PRO A 122 1.51 -13.65 2.41
C PRO A 122 1.41 -12.56 1.36
N GLY A 123 2.22 -11.51 1.48
CA GLY A 123 2.22 -10.40 0.54
C GLY A 123 2.96 -9.15 1.05
N PRO A 124 2.91 -8.05 0.30
CA PRO A 124 3.55 -6.79 0.67
C PRO A 124 2.99 -6.11 1.93
N ASP A 125 3.86 -5.46 2.69
CA ASP A 125 3.52 -4.72 3.92
C ASP A 125 3.98 -3.25 3.82
N PHE A 126 3.02 -2.35 3.57
CA PHE A 126 3.28 -0.94 3.31
C PHE A 126 3.41 -0.12 4.59
N PRO A 127 4.28 0.92 4.61
CA PRO A 127 4.46 1.77 5.78
C PRO A 127 3.20 2.55 6.19
N THR A 128 2.34 2.86 5.22
CA THR A 128 1.09 3.64 5.40
C THR A 128 -0.15 2.76 5.54
N HIS A 129 0.02 1.47 5.86
CA HIS A 129 -1.06 0.50 6.03
C HIS A 129 -1.84 0.24 4.72
N GLY A 130 -3.18 0.20 4.79
CA GLY A 130 -4.05 -0.06 3.64
C GLY A 130 -4.52 -1.52 3.52
N ILE A 131 -5.46 -1.72 2.61
CA ILE A 131 -6.13 -3.00 2.38
C ILE A 131 -5.89 -3.45 0.94
N ILE A 132 -5.37 -4.67 0.78
CA ILE A 132 -5.24 -5.35 -0.51
C ILE A 132 -6.35 -6.39 -0.63
N TYR A 133 -7.05 -6.39 -1.77
CA TYR A 133 -8.09 -7.36 -2.09
C TYR A 133 -7.59 -8.33 -3.16
N GLY A 134 -7.80 -9.61 -2.92
CA GLY A 134 -7.32 -10.69 -3.77
C GLY A 134 -5.82 -10.93 -3.68
N SER A 135 -5.41 -12.19 -3.79
CA SER A 135 -4.00 -12.61 -3.76
C SER A 135 -3.43 -12.96 -5.14
N GLU A 136 -4.27 -13.03 -6.18
CA GLU A 136 -3.85 -13.41 -7.53
C GLU A 136 -2.75 -12.48 -8.09
N GLY A 137 -2.90 -11.17 -7.91
CA GLY A 137 -1.89 -10.20 -8.33
C GLY A 137 -0.54 -10.35 -7.61
N ILE A 138 -0.57 -10.81 -6.35
CA ILE A 138 0.62 -11.09 -5.53
C ILE A 138 1.28 -12.38 -6.01
N LEU A 139 0.49 -13.45 -6.20
CA LEU A 139 0.97 -14.74 -6.70
C LEU A 139 1.63 -14.60 -8.07
N ASN A 140 0.99 -13.88 -8.99
CA ASN A 140 1.57 -13.59 -10.31
C ASN A 140 2.89 -12.82 -10.19
N ALA A 141 2.99 -11.86 -9.27
CA ALA A 141 4.22 -11.13 -9.02
C ALA A 141 5.34 -12.00 -8.46
N TYR A 142 5.04 -12.88 -7.50
CA TYR A 142 6.06 -13.76 -6.90
C TYR A 142 6.51 -14.89 -7.82
N THR A 143 5.65 -15.34 -8.73
CA THR A 143 5.97 -16.39 -9.71
C THR A 143 6.72 -15.85 -10.94
N SER A 144 6.31 -14.69 -11.45
CA SER A 144 6.81 -14.16 -12.73
C SER A 144 7.70 -12.92 -12.60
N GLY A 145 7.79 -12.33 -11.40
CA GLY A 145 8.40 -11.02 -11.16
C GLY A 145 7.51 -9.84 -11.58
N ARG A 146 6.32 -10.07 -12.17
CA ARG A 146 5.38 -9.03 -12.58
C ARG A 146 3.98 -9.30 -12.06
N GLY A 147 3.33 -8.25 -11.56
CA GLY A 147 1.95 -8.35 -11.12
C GLY A 147 1.34 -6.99 -10.88
N LYS A 148 0.05 -6.98 -10.57
CA LYS A 148 -0.66 -5.74 -10.25
C LYS A 148 -1.54 -6.01 -9.06
N ILE A 149 -1.39 -5.18 -8.03
CA ILE A 149 -2.23 -5.21 -6.85
C ILE A 149 -2.99 -3.89 -6.71
N TYR A 150 -4.12 -3.92 -6.02
CA TYR A 150 -4.89 -2.73 -5.69
C TYR A 150 -4.83 -2.50 -4.19
N ILE A 151 -4.50 -1.27 -3.79
CA ILE A 151 -4.38 -0.85 -2.39
C ILE A 151 -5.48 0.15 -2.12
N ARG A 152 -6.33 -0.14 -1.14
CA ARG A 152 -7.41 0.73 -0.67
C ARG A 152 -7.07 1.39 0.66
N ALA A 153 -7.53 2.62 0.81
CA ALA A 153 -7.62 3.33 2.08
C ALA A 153 -8.50 2.58 3.08
N ALA A 154 -8.08 2.58 4.36
CA ALA A 154 -8.90 2.09 5.45
C ALA A 154 -9.96 3.15 5.79
N THR A 155 -11.24 2.79 5.61
CA THR A 155 -12.37 3.68 5.84
C THR A 155 -13.41 3.04 6.73
N LYS A 156 -14.23 3.87 7.39
CA LYS A 156 -15.37 3.44 8.18
C LYS A 156 -16.54 4.40 7.95
N ILE A 157 -17.71 3.83 7.71
CA ILE A 157 -18.97 4.59 7.69
C ILE A 157 -19.49 4.65 9.12
N VAL A 158 -19.79 5.85 9.61
CA VAL A 158 -20.36 6.08 10.93
C VAL A 158 -21.65 6.88 10.78
N ALA A 159 -22.73 6.38 11.38
CA ALA A 159 -23.99 7.09 11.48
C ALA A 159 -24.07 7.85 12.80
N ASP A 160 -24.48 9.10 12.75
CA ASP A 160 -24.81 9.89 13.95
C ASP A 160 -26.14 9.42 14.55
N ASN A 161 -26.09 8.94 15.79
CA ASN A 161 -27.25 8.45 16.53
C ASN A 161 -28.37 9.49 16.73
N ARG A 162 -28.06 10.80 16.69
CA ARG A 162 -29.04 11.87 16.91
C ARG A 162 -29.65 12.38 15.60
N THR A 163 -28.85 12.46 14.54
CA THR A 163 -29.27 13.09 13.27
C THR A 163 -29.53 12.09 12.14
N GLY A 164 -29.13 10.83 12.30
CA GLY A 164 -29.19 9.78 11.28
C GLY A 164 -28.30 10.04 10.07
N LYS A 165 -27.41 11.05 10.14
CA LYS A 165 -26.51 11.38 9.04
C LYS A 165 -25.31 10.44 9.04
N GLU A 166 -25.00 9.90 7.87
CA GLU A 166 -23.79 9.10 7.67
C GLU A 166 -22.58 10.00 7.38
N SER A 167 -21.41 9.55 7.82
CA SER A 167 -20.13 10.15 7.50
C SER A 167 -19.13 9.05 7.19
N ILE A 168 -18.33 9.26 6.13
CA ILE A 168 -17.20 8.40 5.81
C ILE A 168 -15.98 8.98 6.51
N ILE A 169 -15.33 8.15 7.32
CA ILE A 169 -14.08 8.49 7.99
C ILE A 169 -12.96 7.71 7.30
N ILE A 170 -11.92 8.42 6.88
CA ILE A 170 -10.69 7.83 6.35
C ILE A 170 -9.61 7.97 7.42
N TYR A 171 -9.05 6.83 7.84
CA TYR A 171 -8.00 6.77 8.86
C TYR A 171 -6.60 6.69 8.25
N GLU A 172 -6.51 6.13 7.04
CA GLU A 172 -5.24 5.82 6.37
C GLU A 172 -5.42 5.99 4.87
N ILE A 173 -4.39 6.50 4.20
CA ILE A 173 -4.35 6.62 2.73
C ILE A 173 -3.35 5.65 2.13
N PRO A 174 -3.53 5.25 0.85
CA PRO A 174 -2.61 4.30 0.22
C PRO A 174 -1.17 4.82 0.11
N TYR A 175 -0.24 3.88 -0.08
CA TYR A 175 1.18 4.17 -0.18
C TYR A 175 1.49 5.18 -1.30
N GLN A 176 2.35 6.16 -1.00
CA GLN A 176 2.74 7.26 -1.90
C GLN A 176 1.60 8.19 -2.35
N VAL A 177 0.45 8.16 -1.68
CA VAL A 177 -0.62 9.14 -1.91
C VAL A 177 -0.38 10.38 -1.05
N ASN A 178 -0.47 11.56 -1.65
CA ASN A 178 -0.39 12.83 -0.95
C ASN A 178 -1.77 13.23 -0.41
N LYS A 179 -1.85 13.58 0.88
CA LYS A 179 -3.11 13.88 1.57
C LYS A 179 -3.81 15.12 1.01
N ILE A 180 -3.09 16.22 0.84
CA ILE A 180 -3.64 17.50 0.35
C ILE A 180 -4.19 17.33 -1.07
N ARG A 181 -3.41 16.73 -1.98
CA ARG A 181 -3.84 16.46 -3.35
C ARG A 181 -5.05 15.54 -3.44
N LEU A 182 -5.17 14.59 -2.51
CA LEU A 182 -6.35 13.73 -2.43
C LEU A 182 -7.59 14.55 -2.06
N ILE A 183 -7.51 15.41 -1.05
CA ILE A 183 -8.60 16.28 -0.59
C ILE A 183 -8.99 17.27 -1.70
N GLU A 184 -8.02 17.91 -2.35
CA GLU A 184 -8.24 18.79 -3.51
C GLU A 184 -8.99 18.07 -4.63
N LYS A 185 -8.53 16.87 -5.00
CA LYS A 185 -9.18 16.07 -6.04
C LYS A 185 -10.61 15.67 -5.68
N ILE A 186 -10.89 15.35 -4.41
CA ILE A 186 -12.25 15.08 -3.96
C ILE A 186 -13.12 16.34 -4.11
N ALA A 187 -12.61 17.50 -3.67
CA ALA A 187 -13.32 18.77 -3.78
C ALA A 187 -13.64 19.14 -5.24
N ASP A 188 -12.68 18.93 -6.16
CA ASP A 188 -12.86 19.16 -7.59
C ASP A 188 -13.95 18.24 -8.18
N LEU A 189 -13.93 16.94 -7.86
CA LEU A 189 -14.93 15.99 -8.34
C LEU A 189 -16.35 16.31 -7.83
N VAL A 190 -16.46 16.87 -6.62
CA VAL A 190 -17.74 17.35 -6.07
C VAL A 190 -18.21 18.61 -6.81
N LYS A 191 -17.30 19.55 -7.08
CA LYS A 191 -17.60 20.80 -7.81
C LYS A 191 -18.04 20.52 -9.26
N GLU A 192 -17.42 19.55 -9.91
CA GLU A 192 -17.75 19.08 -11.25
C GLU A 192 -19.01 18.20 -11.30
N LYS A 193 -19.66 17.92 -10.16
CA LYS A 193 -20.80 17.00 -10.02
C LYS A 193 -20.53 15.59 -10.54
N ARG A 194 -19.27 15.16 -10.55
CA ARG A 194 -18.87 13.78 -10.87
C ARG A 194 -19.09 12.84 -9.69
N ILE A 195 -19.00 13.37 -8.47
CA ILE A 195 -19.40 12.68 -7.24
C ILE A 195 -20.51 13.50 -6.59
N GLU A 196 -21.69 12.89 -6.48
CA GLU A 196 -22.84 13.46 -5.77
C GLU A 196 -22.93 12.90 -4.34
N GLY A 197 -23.76 13.50 -3.49
CA GLY A 197 -24.02 12.99 -2.14
C GLY A 197 -23.05 13.45 -1.06
N ILE A 198 -22.02 14.24 -1.38
CA ILE A 198 -21.12 14.85 -0.37
C ILE A 198 -21.69 16.21 0.07
N ASN A 199 -21.84 16.40 1.38
CA ASN A 199 -22.28 17.66 2.00
C ASN A 199 -21.08 18.55 2.38
N ALA A 200 -20.08 17.96 3.04
CA ALA A 200 -18.89 18.65 3.52
C ALA A 200 -17.69 17.70 3.56
N LEU A 201 -16.49 18.26 3.40
CA LEU A 201 -15.21 17.57 3.51
C LEU A 201 -14.36 18.33 4.54
N ARG A 202 -13.86 17.64 5.56
CA ARG A 202 -13.01 18.21 6.61
C ARG A 202 -11.79 17.33 6.85
N ASP A 203 -10.65 17.98 7.07
CA ASP A 203 -9.46 17.34 7.62
C ASP A 203 -9.43 17.60 9.13
N GLU A 204 -9.65 16.56 9.91
CA GLU A 204 -9.59 16.53 11.38
C GLU A 204 -8.32 15.81 11.85
N SER A 205 -7.30 15.68 10.97
CA SER A 205 -6.03 15.04 11.32
C SER A 205 -5.27 15.86 12.36
N ASP A 206 -4.69 15.17 13.33
CA ASP A 206 -3.92 15.76 14.42
C ASP A 206 -2.56 15.05 14.59
N ARG A 207 -1.93 15.21 15.76
CA ARG A 207 -0.65 14.54 16.08
C ARG A 207 -0.82 13.06 16.40
N GLU A 208 -2.02 12.61 16.78
CA GLU A 208 -2.31 11.23 17.16
C GLU A 208 -2.67 10.36 15.95
N GLY A 209 -3.25 10.96 14.91
CA GLY A 209 -3.53 10.23 13.68
C GLY A 209 -4.17 11.04 12.57
N MET A 210 -4.23 10.40 11.40
CA MET A 210 -4.93 10.94 10.24
C MET A 210 -6.43 10.69 10.38
N ARG A 211 -7.23 11.73 10.11
CA ARG A 211 -8.68 11.67 10.18
C ARG A 211 -9.31 12.61 9.17
N ILE A 212 -9.70 12.07 8.01
CA ILE A 212 -10.46 12.85 7.01
C ILE A 212 -11.93 12.46 7.13
N VAL A 213 -12.80 13.46 7.26
CA VAL A 213 -14.24 13.28 7.45
C VAL A 213 -14.98 13.80 6.22
N ILE A 214 -15.78 12.92 5.62
CA ILE A 214 -16.67 13.24 4.51
C ILE A 214 -18.11 13.08 5.01
N GLU A 215 -18.82 14.20 5.14
CA GLU A 215 -20.23 14.18 5.50
C GLU A 215 -21.10 13.85 4.29
N ILE A 216 -22.03 12.92 4.46
CA ILE A 216 -22.93 12.48 3.41
C ILE A 216 -24.27 13.21 3.52
N LYS A 217 -24.89 13.51 2.38
CA LYS A 217 -26.24 14.07 2.30
C LYS A 217 -27.28 13.04 2.76
N ARG A 218 -28.37 13.51 3.36
CA ARG A 218 -29.41 12.64 3.96
C ARG A 218 -30.12 11.71 2.97
N ASP A 219 -30.10 12.04 1.69
CA ASP A 219 -30.76 11.33 0.60
C ASP A 219 -29.84 10.37 -0.15
N THR A 220 -28.60 10.19 0.31
CA THR A 220 -27.60 9.35 -0.34
C THR A 220 -27.09 8.27 0.61
N VAL A 221 -26.83 7.08 0.08
CA VAL A 221 -26.22 5.97 0.83
C VAL A 221 -24.70 6.14 0.82
N GLY A 222 -24.07 6.15 2.00
CA GLY A 222 -22.64 6.37 2.15
C GLY A 222 -21.77 5.34 1.42
N GLU A 223 -22.24 4.10 1.33
CA GLU A 223 -21.55 3.01 0.61
C GLU A 223 -21.42 3.29 -0.90
N ILE A 224 -22.44 3.89 -1.52
CA ILE A 224 -22.41 4.27 -2.95
C ILE A 224 -21.39 5.40 -3.17
N VAL A 225 -21.38 6.39 -2.28
CA VAL A 225 -20.41 7.50 -2.33
C VAL A 225 -18.99 6.97 -2.12
N LEU A 226 -18.80 6.06 -1.17
CA LEU A 226 -17.51 5.42 -0.89
C LEU A 226 -16.99 4.63 -2.09
N ASN A 227 -17.83 3.86 -2.78
CA ASN A 227 -17.45 3.12 -3.98
C ASN A 227 -17.09 4.05 -5.15
N ASN A 228 -17.81 5.16 -5.31
CA ASN A 228 -17.46 6.21 -6.29
C ASN A 228 -16.14 6.88 -5.94
N LEU A 229 -15.90 7.16 -4.64
CA LEU A 229 -14.63 7.69 -4.15
C LEU A 229 -13.48 6.73 -4.45
N TYR A 230 -13.61 5.43 -4.19
CA TYR A 230 -12.58 4.45 -4.56
C TYR A 230 -12.33 4.40 -6.07
N SER A 231 -13.37 4.51 -6.90
CA SER A 231 -13.23 4.43 -8.36
C SER A 231 -12.59 5.67 -8.98
N LEU A 232 -12.86 6.86 -8.44
CA LEU A 232 -12.49 8.13 -9.07
C LEU A 232 -11.31 8.86 -8.39
N THR A 233 -10.93 8.43 -7.19
CA THR A 233 -9.91 9.10 -6.38
C THR A 233 -8.76 8.15 -6.03
N PRO A 234 -7.59 8.70 -5.63
CA PRO A 234 -6.48 7.93 -5.07
C PRO A 234 -6.76 7.22 -3.73
N LEU A 235 -8.01 7.17 -3.23
CA LEU A 235 -8.38 6.29 -2.12
C LEU A 235 -8.23 4.81 -2.48
N GLN A 236 -8.24 4.49 -3.77
CA GLN A 236 -7.75 3.23 -4.29
C GLN A 236 -6.69 3.50 -5.36
N VAL A 237 -5.53 2.87 -5.23
CA VAL A 237 -4.47 2.94 -6.24
C VAL A 237 -4.07 1.55 -6.67
N SER A 238 -3.62 1.43 -7.91
CA SER A 238 -2.94 0.21 -8.34
C SER A 238 -1.44 0.35 -8.17
N PHE A 239 -0.81 -0.67 -7.60
CA PHE A 239 0.63 -0.80 -7.55
C PHE A 239 1.06 -1.86 -8.58
N GLY A 240 1.79 -1.44 -9.61
CA GLY A 240 2.37 -2.34 -10.61
C GLY A 240 3.70 -2.87 -10.09
N ILE A 241 3.74 -4.16 -9.77
CA ILE A 241 4.95 -4.85 -9.30
C ILE A 241 5.78 -5.22 -10.52
N ASN A 242 7.06 -4.85 -10.49
CA ASN A 242 8.03 -5.22 -11.49
C ASN A 242 9.39 -5.46 -10.82
N MET A 243 9.72 -6.72 -10.56
CA MET A 243 10.92 -7.13 -9.83
C MET A 243 12.09 -7.29 -10.79
N VAL A 244 12.72 -6.17 -11.14
CA VAL A 244 13.95 -6.16 -11.95
C VAL A 244 15.11 -5.71 -11.07
N ALA A 245 16.14 -6.52 -10.99
CA ALA A 245 17.39 -6.21 -10.31
C ALA A 245 18.56 -6.81 -11.10
N LEU A 246 19.75 -6.20 -10.99
CA LEU A 246 20.98 -6.78 -11.50
C LEU A 246 21.40 -7.92 -10.56
N HIS A 247 21.72 -9.08 -11.13
CA HIS A 247 22.24 -10.21 -10.38
C HIS A 247 23.75 -10.32 -10.61
N HIS A 248 24.53 -10.08 -9.56
CA HIS A 248 25.97 -10.34 -9.56
C HIS A 248 26.23 -11.61 -8.75
N GLU A 249 26.81 -12.63 -9.39
CA GLU A 249 27.34 -13.80 -8.68
C GLU A 249 28.69 -13.42 -8.05
N TYR A 250 28.79 -13.48 -6.73
CA TYR A 250 30.07 -13.30 -6.05
C TYR A 250 30.83 -14.63 -5.98
N LYS A 251 32.00 -14.67 -6.61
CA LYS A 251 33.00 -15.73 -6.44
C LYS A 251 34.23 -15.10 -5.82
N ASN A 252 34.39 -15.23 -4.50
CA ASN A 252 35.67 -15.47 -3.81
C ASN A 252 35.55 -15.17 -2.29
N LEU A 253 35.48 -16.21 -1.46
CA LEU A 253 35.79 -16.07 -0.02
C LEU A 253 37.24 -16.54 0.18
N THR A 254 38.19 -15.63 0.39
CA THR A 254 39.59 -16.00 0.68
C THR A 254 40.03 -15.68 2.11
N LYS A 255 40.41 -16.75 2.81
CA LYS A 255 41.37 -16.91 3.95
C LYS A 255 41.04 -16.31 5.34
N LYS A 256 40.70 -17.18 6.32
CA LYS A 256 41.52 -17.61 7.51
C LYS A 256 40.70 -18.36 8.59
N SER A 257 41.40 -18.88 9.62
CA SER A 257 41.00 -19.64 10.85
C SER A 257 40.58 -21.11 10.72
N HIS A 258 41.06 -21.98 11.63
CA HIS A 258 40.77 -23.42 11.68
C HIS A 258 39.30 -23.72 12.03
N TYR A 259 38.63 -22.83 12.78
CA TYR A 259 37.19 -22.88 13.05
C TYR A 259 36.36 -22.54 11.80
N LEU A 260 36.72 -21.46 11.10
CA LEU A 260 36.13 -21.08 9.82
C LEU A 260 36.40 -22.16 8.75
N LYS A 261 37.56 -22.85 8.77
CA LYS A 261 37.80 -24.02 7.93
C LYS A 261 36.83 -25.17 8.20
N GLN A 262 36.33 -25.38 9.42
CA GLN A 262 35.30 -26.38 9.66
C GLN A 262 33.94 -25.94 9.12
N ILE A 263 33.56 -24.67 9.33
CA ILE A 263 32.32 -24.11 8.78
C ILE A 263 32.33 -24.15 7.24
N LEU A 264 33.43 -23.73 6.62
CA LEU A 264 33.64 -23.74 5.18
C LEU A 264 33.78 -25.16 4.60
N LYS A 265 34.24 -26.14 5.40
CA LYS A 265 34.36 -27.55 4.99
C LYS A 265 33.04 -28.31 5.10
N TYR A 266 32.13 -27.89 5.98
CA TYR A 266 30.83 -28.53 6.19
C TYR A 266 29.71 -27.53 5.91
N PRO A 267 29.16 -27.51 4.67
CA PRO A 267 28.11 -26.58 4.26
C PRO A 267 26.92 -26.49 5.24
N ASN A 268 26.59 -27.61 5.89
CA ASN A 268 25.50 -27.66 6.88
C ASN A 268 25.79 -26.78 8.12
N LYS A 269 27.03 -26.73 8.61
CA LYS A 269 27.39 -25.87 9.74
C LYS A 269 27.25 -24.39 9.40
N LEU A 270 27.58 -24.00 8.16
CA LEU A 270 27.40 -22.63 7.70
C LEU A 270 25.91 -22.27 7.66
N VAL A 271 25.07 -23.16 7.11
CA VAL A 271 23.62 -22.98 7.08
C VAL A 271 23.04 -22.87 8.50
N ASP A 272 23.56 -23.62 9.46
CA ASP A 272 23.13 -23.55 10.86
C ASP A 272 23.46 -22.19 11.51
N GLU A 273 24.63 -21.61 11.22
CA GLU A 273 24.96 -20.26 11.70
C GLU A 273 24.10 -19.19 11.03
N ILE A 274 23.90 -19.26 9.71
CA ILE A 274 22.98 -18.35 8.99
C ILE A 274 21.58 -18.43 9.61
N ARG A 275 21.10 -19.65 9.92
CA ARG A 275 19.79 -19.85 10.58
C ARG A 275 19.72 -19.11 11.93
N LYS A 276 20.75 -19.23 12.76
CA LYS A 276 20.80 -18.55 14.06
C LYS A 276 20.78 -17.03 13.92
N GLU A 277 21.55 -16.49 12.97
CA GLU A 277 21.58 -15.05 12.71
C GLU A 277 20.21 -14.54 12.24
N LEU A 278 19.56 -15.24 11.32
CA LEU A 278 18.20 -14.92 10.86
C LEU A 278 17.19 -14.91 12.02
N ILE A 279 17.24 -15.92 12.89
CA ILE A 279 16.36 -15.98 14.07
C ILE A 279 16.62 -14.79 15.01
N SER A 280 17.88 -14.43 15.25
CA SER A 280 18.24 -13.28 16.07
C SER A 280 17.69 -11.97 15.48
N LEU A 281 17.85 -11.76 14.17
CA LEU A 281 17.30 -10.60 13.47
C LEU A 281 15.77 -10.53 13.60
N LYS A 282 15.08 -11.66 13.43
CA LYS A 282 13.63 -11.73 13.64
C LYS A 282 13.26 -11.31 15.06
N GLU A 283 13.89 -11.89 16.09
CA GLU A 283 13.52 -11.58 17.47
C GLU A 283 13.78 -10.12 17.86
N GLU A 284 14.82 -9.51 17.29
CA GLU A 284 15.20 -8.14 17.58
C GLU A 284 14.37 -7.09 16.84
N TYR A 285 13.96 -7.37 15.60
CA TYR A 285 13.33 -6.38 14.71
C TYR A 285 11.88 -6.71 14.32
N LYS A 286 11.29 -7.82 14.81
CA LYS A 286 9.90 -8.18 14.51
C LYS A 286 8.93 -7.06 14.86
N ASP A 287 7.96 -6.86 13.98
CA ASP A 287 6.86 -5.96 14.21
C ASP A 287 5.57 -6.47 13.56
N SER A 288 4.43 -5.99 14.06
CA SER A 288 3.13 -6.40 13.54
C SER A 288 2.93 -5.89 12.10
N ARG A 289 2.32 -6.75 11.28
CA ARG A 289 1.89 -6.40 9.93
C ARG A 289 0.94 -5.20 9.95
N ARG A 290 1.14 -4.26 9.02
CA ARG A 290 0.33 -3.04 8.87
C ARG A 290 -0.75 -3.21 7.80
N THR A 291 -0.37 -3.76 6.64
CA THR A 291 -1.28 -3.92 5.50
C THR A 291 -2.17 -5.16 5.67
N LYS A 292 -3.49 -4.98 5.56
CA LYS A 292 -4.45 -6.09 5.62
C LYS A 292 -4.64 -6.69 4.22
N ILE A 293 -4.53 -8.02 4.11
CA ILE A 293 -4.85 -8.75 2.88
C ILE A 293 -6.17 -9.47 3.07
N ILE A 294 -7.14 -9.20 2.21
CA ILE A 294 -8.43 -9.90 2.15
C ILE A 294 -8.39 -10.78 0.91
N GLN A 295 -8.51 -12.10 1.11
CA GLN A 295 -8.38 -13.09 0.03
C GLN A 295 -9.53 -13.01 -0.98
N GLU A 296 -10.70 -12.62 -0.51
CA GLU A 296 -11.88 -12.47 -1.36
C GLU A 296 -11.64 -11.35 -2.38
N PRO A 297 -11.84 -11.64 -3.69
CA PRO A 297 -11.79 -10.61 -4.69
C PRO A 297 -12.90 -9.61 -4.40
N LEU A 298 -12.63 -8.38 -4.75
CA LEU A 298 -13.58 -7.32 -4.55
C LEU A 298 -14.71 -7.42 -5.58
N ASN A 299 -15.86 -7.94 -5.17
CA ASN A 299 -17.08 -7.95 -5.97
C ASN A 299 -17.75 -6.57 -5.89
N ILE A 300 -17.30 -5.59 -6.66
CA ILE A 300 -18.10 -4.38 -6.94
C ILE A 300 -18.85 -4.64 -8.23
N ASN A 301 -20.18 -4.79 -8.15
CA ASN A 301 -21.02 -4.75 -9.33
C ASN A 301 -21.23 -3.29 -9.73
N ILE A 302 -21.30 -3.02 -11.04
CA ILE A 302 -21.63 -1.67 -11.55
C ILE A 302 -22.96 -1.16 -10.96
N GLU A 303 -23.88 -2.07 -10.65
CA GLU A 303 -25.15 -1.76 -9.98
C GLU A 303 -24.98 -1.09 -8.61
N ASP A 304 -23.89 -1.39 -7.89
CA ASP A 304 -23.60 -0.83 -6.56
C ASP A 304 -23.11 0.63 -6.63
N LEU A 305 -22.75 1.12 -7.83
CA LEU A 305 -22.36 2.51 -8.08
C LEU A 305 -23.56 3.40 -8.44
N ILE A 306 -24.73 2.79 -8.70
CA ILE A 306 -25.92 3.50 -9.16
C ILE A 306 -26.81 3.85 -7.96
N ASN A 307 -27.02 5.16 -7.74
CA ASN A 307 -28.05 5.63 -6.81
C ASN A 307 -29.43 5.15 -7.29
N LYS A 308 -30.06 4.25 -6.52
CA LYS A 308 -31.44 3.83 -6.77
C LYS A 308 -32.37 5.03 -6.58
N LYS A 309 -33.08 5.41 -7.65
CA LYS A 309 -34.10 6.45 -7.63
C LYS A 309 -35.46 5.79 -7.87
N ASP A 310 -36.41 6.02 -6.98
CA ASP A 310 -37.78 5.59 -7.19
C ASP A 310 -38.39 6.38 -8.35
N VAL A 311 -38.67 5.68 -9.45
CA VAL A 311 -39.23 6.25 -10.67
C VAL A 311 -40.49 5.50 -11.08
N VAL A 312 -41.43 6.22 -11.67
CA VAL A 312 -42.58 5.66 -12.36
C VAL A 312 -42.27 5.64 -13.85
N VAL A 313 -42.34 4.45 -14.45
CA VAL A 313 -42.25 4.25 -15.89
C VAL A 313 -43.67 4.18 -16.44
N THR A 314 -43.97 5.02 -17.44
CA THR A 314 -45.25 5.01 -18.15
C THR A 314 -45.02 4.68 -19.61
N LEU A 315 -45.79 3.72 -20.11
CA LEU A 315 -45.84 3.30 -21.52
C LEU A 315 -47.21 3.69 -22.07
N SER A 316 -47.24 4.43 -23.18
CA SER A 316 -48.49 4.75 -23.88
C SER A 316 -48.85 3.67 -24.90
N HIS A 317 -50.13 3.60 -25.27
CA HIS A 317 -50.60 2.71 -26.33
C HIS A 317 -49.94 2.96 -27.71
N GLN A 318 -49.42 4.16 -27.94
CA GLN A 318 -48.67 4.51 -29.16
C GLN A 318 -47.17 4.17 -29.06
N GLY A 319 -46.73 3.50 -27.99
CA GLY A 319 -45.35 3.07 -27.81
C GLY A 319 -44.40 4.11 -27.22
N TYR A 320 -44.91 5.24 -26.74
CA TYR A 320 -44.07 6.22 -26.05
C TYR A 320 -43.74 5.74 -24.64
N VAL A 321 -42.45 5.65 -24.33
CA VAL A 321 -41.93 5.36 -22.99
C VAL A 321 -41.39 6.64 -22.38
N LYS A 322 -41.81 6.94 -21.16
CA LYS A 322 -41.18 7.97 -20.32
C LYS A 322 -41.04 7.48 -18.89
N TYR A 323 -40.03 7.99 -18.18
CA TYR A 323 -39.88 7.80 -16.74
C TYR A 323 -39.89 9.15 -16.03
N GLN A 324 -40.35 9.17 -14.79
CA GLN A 324 -40.38 10.36 -13.93
C GLN A 324 -40.20 9.96 -12.46
N PRO A 325 -39.52 10.77 -11.62
CA PRO A 325 -39.40 10.48 -10.19
C PRO A 325 -40.75 10.32 -9.52
N LEU A 326 -40.87 9.37 -8.58
CA LEU A 326 -42.12 9.05 -7.89
C LEU A 326 -42.72 10.30 -7.19
N LYS A 327 -41.87 11.13 -6.58
CA LYS A 327 -42.29 12.39 -5.93
C LYS A 327 -42.99 13.36 -6.89
N ASP A 328 -42.49 13.44 -8.13
CA ASP A 328 -43.06 14.34 -9.15
C ASP A 328 -44.38 13.77 -9.69
N TYR A 329 -44.49 12.44 -9.81
CA TYR A 329 -45.72 11.77 -10.22
C TYR A 329 -46.85 11.91 -9.19
N GLU A 330 -46.54 11.73 -7.89
CA GLU A 330 -47.50 11.91 -6.81
C GLU A 330 -47.99 13.34 -6.69
N ALA A 331 -47.10 14.33 -6.91
CA ALA A 331 -47.46 15.75 -6.93
C ALA A 331 -48.40 16.07 -8.10
N GLN A 332 -48.18 15.49 -9.29
CA GLN A 332 -49.06 15.67 -10.46
C GLN A 332 -50.46 15.08 -10.28
N ARG A 333 -50.62 14.02 -9.46
CA ARG A 333 -51.93 13.41 -9.19
C ARG A 333 -52.83 14.21 -8.23
N ARG A 334 -52.34 15.30 -7.63
CA ARG A 334 -53.11 16.11 -6.65
C ARG A 334 -54.08 17.14 -7.26
N GLY A 335 -54.28 17.16 -8.57
CA GLY A 335 -55.25 18.07 -9.20
C GLY A 335 -55.93 17.49 -10.44
N GLY A 336 -57.14 16.94 -10.26
CA GLY A 336 -58.13 16.71 -11.32
C GLY A 336 -58.20 15.30 -11.94
N LYS A 337 -59.30 14.56 -11.68
CA LYS A 337 -59.95 13.67 -12.68
C LYS A 337 -60.83 14.58 -13.57
N VAL A 338 -61.14 14.34 -14.85
CA VAL A 338 -61.79 13.19 -15.52
C VAL A 338 -61.56 13.39 -17.05
N ALA A 339 -61.54 12.37 -17.92
CA ALA A 339 -62.75 11.89 -18.61
C ALA A 339 -62.60 10.40 -18.98
N GLU A 340 -63.57 9.58 -18.55
CA GLU A 340 -63.83 8.27 -19.14
C GLU A 340 -64.44 8.51 -20.52
N GLU A 341 -63.73 8.12 -21.58
CA GLU A 341 -64.33 7.89 -22.89
C GLU A 341 -64.39 6.39 -23.12
N TYR A 342 -65.60 5.84 -23.06
CA TYR A 342 -65.95 4.56 -23.63
C TYR A 342 -65.74 4.63 -25.15
N ILE A 343 -64.93 3.72 -25.69
CA ILE A 343 -65.02 3.34 -27.11
C ILE A 343 -64.95 1.81 -27.15
N GLY A 344 -66.02 1.21 -27.67
CA GLY A 344 -66.24 -0.23 -27.78
C GLY A 344 -65.68 -0.86 -29.04
#